data_AF-A0A350V684-F1
#
_entry.id   AF-A0A350V684-F1
#
_cell.length_a   1.000
_cell.length_b   1.000
_cell.length_c   1.000
_cell.angle_alpha   90.00
_cell.angle_beta   90.00
_cell.angle_gamma   90.00
#
_symmetry.space_group_name_H-M   'P 1'
#
loop_
_entity.id
_entity.type
_entity.pdbx_description
1 polymer ?
#
loop_
_entity_poly.entity_id
_entity_poly.type
_entity_poly.pdbx_seq_one_letter_code
_entity_poly.pdbx_strand_id
1 'polypeptide(L)' 'SEKTLKIKMDYIHNNPVKAGLVENITDWNYSSARNYYLDDDSVLRVDRII' A
#
# COMPACT_ATOMS: atom_id res chain seq x y z
N SER A 1 6.27 -17.04 5.75
CA SER A 1 7.48 -16.27 6.10
C SER A 1 7.28 -14.82 5.69
N GLU A 2 8.12 -13.90 6.17
CA GLU A 2 8.12 -12.48 5.80
C GLU A 2 8.06 -12.24 4.28
N LYS A 3 8.79 -13.07 3.51
CA LYS A 3 8.75 -13.07 2.04
C LYS A 3 7.33 -13.25 1.49
N THR A 4 6.53 -14.15 2.06
CA THR A 4 5.14 -14.37 1.63
C THR A 4 4.27 -13.15 1.92
N LEU A 5 4.49 -12.49 3.06
CA LEU A 5 3.76 -11.27 3.41
C LEU A 5 4.07 -10.16 2.41
N LYS A 6 5.34 -9.94 2.09
CA LYS A 6 5.76 -8.94 1.11
C LYS A 6 5.11 -9.17 -0.26
N ILE A 7 5.14 -10.41 -0.77
CA ILE A 7 4.52 -10.75 -2.06
C ILE A 7 3.02 -10.41 -2.06
N LYS A 8 2.31 -10.71 -0.96
CA LYS A 8 0.88 -10.39 -0.84
C LYS A 8 0.63 -8.88 -0.74
N MET A 9 1.47 -8.15 0.00
CA MET A 9 1.38 -6.69 0.09
C MET A 9 1.59 -6.04 -1.28
N ASP A 10 2.66 -6.43 -1.98
CA ASP A 10 2.95 -5.94 -3.33
C ASP A 10 1.77 -6.21 -4.29
N TYR A 11 1.13 -7.40 -4.20
CA TYR A 11 -0.07 -7.70 -4.98
C TYR A 11 -1.24 -6.75 -4.66
N ILE A 12 -1.54 -6.58 -3.37
CA ILE A 12 -2.67 -5.76 -2.91
C ILE A 12 -2.50 -4.30 -3.31
N HIS A 13 -1.30 -3.72 -3.12
CA HIS A 13 -1.02 -2.33 -3.48
C HIS A 13 -1.05 -2.09 -5.00
N ASN A 14 -0.80 -3.11 -5.82
CA ASN A 14 -0.90 -3.00 -7.27
C ASN A 14 -2.33 -3.16 -7.83
N ASN A 15 -3.31 -3.64 -7.04
CA ASN A 15 -4.67 -3.86 -7.53
C ASN A 15 -5.33 -2.59 -8.11
N PRO A 16 -5.25 -1.41 -7.47
CA PRO A 16 -5.82 -0.18 -8.01
C PRO A 16 -5.23 0.23 -9.36
N VAL A 17 -3.93 0.02 -9.55
CA VAL A 17 -3.24 0.30 -10.82
C VAL A 17 -3.68 -0.68 -11.91
N LYS A 18 -3.73 -1.99 -11.60
CA LYS A 18 -4.21 -3.01 -12.55
C LYS A 18 -5.67 -2.82 -12.95
N ALA A 19 -6.48 -2.27 -12.05
CA ALA A 19 -7.87 -1.92 -12.32
C ALA A 19 -8.03 -0.61 -13.12
N GLY A 20 -6.94 0.13 -13.37
CA GLY A 20 -6.98 1.42 -14.08
C GLY A 20 -7.59 2.56 -13.27
N LEU A 21 -7.65 2.43 -11.94
CA LEU A 21 -8.25 3.43 -11.06
C LEU A 21 -7.27 4.57 -10.72
N VAL A 22 -5.97 4.28 -10.74
CA VAL A 22 -4.88 5.22 -10.45
C VAL A 22 -3.64 4.88 -11.30
N GLU A 23 -2.77 5.87 -11.49
CA GLU A 23 -1.49 5.68 -12.19
C GLU A 23 -0.41 5.07 -11.30
N ASN A 24 -0.33 5.47 -10.02
CA ASN A 24 0.63 4.94 -9.05
C ASN A 24 -0.07 4.31 -7.84
N ILE A 25 0.58 3.31 -7.23
CA ILE A 25 0.06 2.61 -6.05
C ILE A 25 -0.21 3.55 -4.85
N THR A 26 0.57 4.63 -4.73
CA THR A 26 0.48 5.63 -3.66
C THR A 26 -0.65 6.65 -3.84
N ASP A 27 -1.28 6.67 -5.02
CA ASP A 27 -2.39 7.57 -5.32
C ASP A 27 -3.73 6.98 -4.83
N TRP A 28 -3.74 5.70 -4.46
CA TRP A 28 -4.92 5.03 -3.92
C TRP A 28 -5.08 5.28 -2.41
N ASN A 29 -5.91 6.26 -2.08
CA ASN A 29 -6.18 6.70 -0.70
C ASN A 29 -6.73 5.63 0.24
N TYR A 30 -7.31 4.55 -0.30
CA TYR A 30 -7.91 3.47 0.49
C TYR A 30 -6.97 2.26 0.67
N SER A 31 -5.66 2.50 0.71
CA SER A 31 -4.67 1.47 1.02
C SER A 31 -3.52 2.01 1.85
N SER A 32 -2.76 1.10 2.46
CA SER A 32 -1.56 1.40 3.23
C SER A 32 -0.30 1.66 2.37
N ALA A 33 -0.44 1.82 1.05
CA ALA A 33 0.71 1.98 0.15
C ALA A 33 1.53 3.23 0.52
N ARG A 34 0.88 4.35 0.84
CA ARG A 34 1.55 5.59 1.25
C ARG A 34 2.34 5.42 2.55
N ASN A 35 1.77 4.74 3.53
CA ASN A 35 2.46 4.47 4.79
C ASN A 35 3.74 3.64 4.56
N TYR A 36 3.66 2.62 3.69
CA TYR A 36 4.77 1.70 3.46
C TYR A 36 5.87 2.27 2.56
N TYR A 37 5.51 3.00 1.49
CA TYR A 37 6.46 3.48 0.49
C TYR A 37 6.87 4.94 0.65
N LEU A 38 6.08 5.77 1.34
CA LEU A 38 6.32 7.21 1.50
C LEU A 38 6.46 7.65 2.97
N ASP A 39 6.29 6.74 3.93
CA ASP A 39 6.21 7.07 5.36
C ASP A 39 5.15 8.15 5.67
N ASP A 40 4.06 8.12 4.90
CA ASP A 40 3.01 9.15 4.96
C ASP A 40 1.71 8.60 5.57
N ASP A 41 1.38 9.12 6.75
CA ASP A 41 0.17 8.80 7.52
C ASP A 41 -0.94 9.88 7.37
N SER A 42 -0.79 10.85 6.46
CA SER A 42 -1.72 11.99 6.32
C SER A 42 -3.14 11.60 5.87
N VAL A 43 -3.27 10.51 5.12
CA VAL A 43 -4.54 10.01 4.59
C VAL A 43 -5.15 8.95 5.51
N LEU A 44 -4.32 8.01 5.93
CA LEU A 44 -4.69 6.89 6.79
C LEU A 44 -3.57 6.71 7.81
N ARG A 45 -3.91 6.73 9.10
CA ARG A 45 -2.96 6.39 10.15
C ARG A 45 -2.94 4.87 10.35
N VAL A 46 -1.74 4.28 10.35
CA VAL A 46 -1.54 2.84 10.58
C VAL A 46 -0.70 2.63 11.82
N ASP A 47 -1.20 1.87 12.79
CA ASP A 47 -0.42 1.47 13.95
C ASP A 47 0.58 0.39 13.56
N ARG A 48 1.87 0.71 13.64
CA ARG A 48 2.97 -0.22 13.37
C ARG A 48 3.29 -0.97 14.66
N ILE A 49 3.20 -2.29 14.63
CA ILE A 49 3.67 -3.13 15.74
C ILE A 49 5.20 -3.20 15.60
N ILE A 50 5.89 -2.60 16.56
CA ILE A 50 7.36 -2.65 16.70
C ILE A 50 7.75 -4.03 17.26
#